data_AF-A0A5Z3ECV6-F1
#
_entry.id   AF-A0A5Z3ECV6-F1
#
_cell.length_a   1.000
_cell.length_b   1.000
_cell.length_c   1.000
_cell.angle_alpha   90.00
_cell.angle_beta   90.00
_cell.angle_gamma   90.00
#
_symmetry.space_group_name_H-M   'P 1'
#
loop_
_entity.id
_entity.type
_entity.pdbx_description
1 polymer ?
#
loop_
_entity_poly.entity_id
_entity_poly.type
_entity_poly.pdbx_seq_one_letter_code
_entity_poly.pdbx_strand_id
1 'polypeptide(L)'
;ENSVILIDGGTTNYELVKLIPKDLKCTVISNNIPILHLLSDYQNIEVMGLGGRLYKNSLVLIGAETIRELESIRPDIYFMGVAHVDSEVGVTLPGLDECYTKQKMAEVSNEVAILVTEEKLETRSNFVVSSLKDINYIFTSKDA
;
A
#
# COMPACT_ATOMS: atom_id res chain seq x y z
N GLU A 1 -8.97 -16.31 4.35
CA GLU A 1 -9.17 -16.24 5.82
C GLU A 1 -7.81 -16.39 6.50
N ASN A 2 -7.61 -15.73 7.64
CA ASN A 2 -6.36 -15.71 8.42
C ASN A 2 -5.12 -15.10 7.72
N SER A 3 -5.32 -14.36 6.64
CA SER A 3 -4.22 -13.66 5.96
C SER A 3 -3.88 -12.35 6.67
N VAL A 4 -2.61 -11.97 6.60
CA VAL A 4 -2.10 -10.65 6.99
C VAL A 4 -1.97 -9.80 5.74
N ILE A 5 -2.80 -8.77 5.64
CA ILE A 5 -2.86 -7.88 4.48
C ILE A 5 -2.26 -6.54 4.88
N LEU A 6 -1.25 -6.09 4.13
CA LEU A 6 -0.70 -4.75 4.26
C LEU A 6 -1.33 -3.84 3.20
N ILE A 7 -1.83 -2.68 3.60
CA ILE A 7 -2.41 -1.69 2.68
C ILE A 7 -1.90 -0.32 3.09
N ASP A 8 -1.32 0.43 2.16
CA ASP A 8 -0.89 1.80 2.41
C ASP A 8 -1.84 2.83 1.75
N GLY A 9 -1.45 4.11 1.82
CA GLY A 9 -2.28 5.20 1.32
C GLY A 9 -2.51 5.19 -0.19
N GLY A 10 -3.70 5.63 -0.59
CA GLY A 10 -4.09 5.82 -1.98
C GLY A 10 -5.61 5.81 -2.11
N THR A 11 -6.16 6.64 -3.01
CA THR A 11 -7.61 6.69 -3.25
C THR A 11 -8.14 5.36 -3.76
N THR A 12 -7.41 4.70 -4.66
CA THR A 12 -7.77 3.38 -5.19
C THR A 12 -7.77 2.30 -4.10
N ASN A 13 -6.78 2.32 -3.21
CA ASN A 13 -6.73 1.41 -2.05
C ASN A 13 -7.89 1.66 -1.08
N TYR A 14 -8.24 2.92 -0.85
CA TYR A 14 -9.39 3.27 -0.01
C TYR A 14 -10.70 2.71 -0.58
N GLU A 15 -10.91 2.80 -1.90
CA GLU A 15 -12.07 2.18 -2.55
C GLU A 15 -12.01 0.66 -2.51
N LEU A 16 -10.84 0.04 -2.69
CA LEU A 16 -10.65 -1.41 -2.53
C LEU A 16 -11.12 -1.87 -1.14
N VAL A 17 -10.74 -1.16 -0.07
CA VAL A 17 -11.12 -1.51 1.29
C VAL A 17 -12.64 -1.50 1.48
N LYS A 18 -13.37 -0.57 0.85
CA LYS A 18 -14.85 -0.55 0.91
C LYS A 18 -15.52 -1.76 0.27
N LEU A 19 -14.82 -2.44 -0.65
CA LEU A 19 -15.31 -3.63 -1.34
C LEU A 19 -14.98 -4.92 -0.59
N ILE A 20 -14.19 -4.84 0.50
CA ILE A 20 -13.88 -6.02 1.32
C ILE A 20 -15.17 -6.51 2.01
N PRO A 21 -15.48 -7.81 1.95
CA PRO A 21 -16.62 -8.37 2.69
C PRO A 21 -16.47 -8.16 4.20
N LYS A 22 -17.53 -7.69 4.87
CA LYS A 22 -17.51 -7.43 6.33
C LYS A 22 -17.38 -8.70 7.18
N ASP A 23 -17.66 -9.86 6.61
CA ASP A 23 -17.51 -11.18 7.21
C ASP A 23 -16.13 -11.79 6.98
N LEU A 24 -15.26 -11.14 6.20
CA LEU A 24 -13.88 -11.58 6.02
C LEU A 24 -13.13 -11.54 7.36
N LYS A 25 -12.50 -12.66 7.71
CA LYS A 25 -11.61 -12.79 8.87
C LYS A 25 -10.16 -12.72 8.42
N CYS A 26 -9.50 -11.60 8.73
CA CYS A 26 -8.10 -11.34 8.43
C CYS A 26 -7.52 -10.27 9.38
N THR A 27 -6.22 -10.05 9.27
CA THR A 27 -5.55 -8.89 9.86
C THR A 27 -5.23 -7.91 8.74
N VAL A 28 -5.57 -6.64 8.92
CA VAL A 28 -5.14 -5.56 8.03
C VAL A 28 -4.18 -4.64 8.78
N ILE A 29 -3.00 -4.46 8.21
CA ILE A 29 -1.97 -3.55 8.67
C ILE A 29 -1.98 -2.35 7.72
N SER A 30 -1.97 -1.13 8.27
CA SER A 30 -1.91 0.08 7.44
C SER A 30 -1.14 1.21 8.12
N ASN A 31 -0.46 2.03 7.31
CA ASN A 31 0.05 3.33 7.76
C ASN A 31 -0.89 4.50 7.39
N ASN A 32 -2.04 4.26 6.77
CA ASN A 32 -2.91 5.32 6.27
C ASN A 32 -4.09 5.58 7.20
N ILE A 33 -4.20 6.81 7.72
CA ILE A 33 -5.23 7.18 8.70
C ILE A 33 -6.65 6.99 8.17
N PRO A 34 -7.01 7.44 6.94
CA PRO A 34 -8.32 7.16 6.36
C PRO A 34 -8.68 5.66 6.29
N ILE A 35 -7.75 4.81 5.84
CA ILE A 35 -7.99 3.36 5.76
C ILE A 35 -8.20 2.76 7.15
N LEU A 36 -7.37 3.13 8.13
CA LEU A 36 -7.53 2.68 9.52
C LEU A 36 -8.90 3.07 10.09
N HIS A 37 -9.35 4.29 9.82
CA HIS A 37 -10.68 4.74 10.24
C HIS A 37 -11.80 3.97 9.53
N LEU A 38 -11.70 3.75 8.21
CA LEU A 38 -12.70 2.99 7.47
C LEU A 38 -12.84 1.56 8.02
N LEU A 39 -11.72 0.93 8.38
CA LEU A 39 -11.69 -0.43 8.92
C LEU A 39 -12.20 -0.51 10.37
N SER A 40 -12.34 0.59 11.11
CA SER A 40 -12.88 0.53 12.47
C SER A 40 -14.33 0.03 12.53
N ASP A 41 -15.04 0.09 11.40
CA ASP A 41 -16.40 -0.43 11.26
C ASP A 41 -16.45 -1.94 10.92
N TYR A 42 -15.30 -2.60 10.73
CA TYR A 42 -15.20 -4.00 10.30
C TYR A 42 -14.93 -4.93 11.50
N GLN A 43 -15.98 -5.51 12.06
CA GLN A 43 -15.90 -6.30 13.30
C GLN A 43 -15.06 -7.58 13.22
N ASN A 44 -14.89 -8.15 12.02
CA ASN A 44 -14.15 -9.40 11.82
C ASN A 44 -12.72 -9.19 11.32
N ILE A 45 -12.31 -7.94 11.10
CA ILE A 45 -10.96 -7.59 10.67
C ILE A 45 -10.19 -7.05 11.86
N GLU A 46 -9.10 -7.71 12.23
CA GLU A 46 -8.14 -7.15 13.18
C GLU A 46 -7.38 -6.01 12.49
N VAL A 47 -7.37 -4.82 13.07
CA VAL A 47 -6.77 -3.63 12.45
C VAL A 47 -5.54 -3.20 13.22
N MET A 48 -4.39 -3.19 12.55
CA MET A 48 -3.11 -2.72 13.11
C MET A 48 -2.65 -1.46 12.37
N GLY A 49 -2.48 -0.36 13.12
CA GLY A 49 -1.91 0.88 12.60
C GLY A 49 -0.41 0.95 12.85
N LEU A 50 0.37 1.20 11.80
CA LEU A 50 1.81 1.47 11.94
C LEU A 50 2.02 2.85 12.57
N GLY A 51 3.03 2.99 13.43
CA GLY A 51 3.42 4.28 14.01
C GLY A 51 4.18 5.19 13.05
N GLY A 52 4.59 6.38 13.54
CA GLY A 52 5.49 7.29 12.83
C GLY A 52 4.99 8.73 12.71
N ARG A 53 5.67 9.51 11.86
CA ARG A 53 5.33 10.90 11.59
C ARG A 53 4.24 10.97 10.52
N LEU A 54 3.19 11.76 10.76
CA LEU A 54 2.15 12.00 9.77
C LEU A 54 2.68 12.84 8.60
N TYR A 55 2.66 12.27 7.41
CA TYR A 55 2.80 12.99 6.15
C TYR A 55 1.43 13.46 5.67
N LYS A 56 1.18 14.77 5.79
CA LYS A 56 -0.15 15.34 5.61
C LYS A 56 -0.70 15.24 4.18
N ASN A 57 0.16 15.18 3.17
CA ASN A 57 -0.26 15.21 1.77
C ASN A 57 -1.01 13.93 1.36
N SER A 58 -0.59 12.77 1.86
CA SER A 58 -1.21 11.47 1.59
C SER A 58 -1.84 10.82 2.84
N LEU A 59 -1.80 11.51 3.98
CA LEU A 59 -2.35 11.07 5.28
C LEU A 59 -1.79 9.70 5.73
N VAL A 60 -0.50 9.49 5.47
CA VAL A 60 0.23 8.27 5.85
C VAL A 60 1.23 8.54 6.97
N LEU A 61 1.52 7.51 7.76
CA LEU A 61 2.57 7.49 8.76
C LEU A 61 3.85 6.95 8.12
N ILE A 62 4.94 7.71 8.28
CA ILE A 62 6.24 7.46 7.66
C ILE A 62 7.37 7.74 8.66
N GLY A 63 8.58 7.30 8.30
CA GLY A 63 9.79 7.59 9.05
C GLY A 63 10.44 6.33 9.62
N ALA A 64 11.49 6.55 10.42
CA ALA A 64 12.30 5.46 10.97
C ALA A 64 11.51 4.55 11.91
N GLU A 65 10.52 5.11 12.63
CA GLU A 65 9.62 4.36 13.51
C GLU A 65 8.76 3.39 12.71
N THR A 66 8.15 3.85 11.61
CA THR A 66 7.37 3.02 10.69
C THR A 66 8.22 1.89 10.10
N ILE A 67 9.43 2.23 9.64
CA ILE A 67 10.36 1.27 9.03
C ILE A 67 10.78 0.20 10.05
N ARG A 68 11.09 0.58 11.29
CA ARG A 68 11.48 -0.36 12.34
C ARG A 68 10.34 -1.30 12.73
N GLU A 69 9.11 -0.80 12.77
CA GLU A 69 7.95 -1.64 13.04
C GLU A 69 7.74 -2.68 11.93
N LEU A 70 7.91 -2.28 10.67
CA LEU A 70 7.83 -3.18 9.51
C LEU A 70 8.84 -4.34 9.57
N GLU A 71 9.99 -4.20 10.24
CA GLU A 71 10.99 -5.28 10.38
C GLU A 71 10.46 -6.49 11.17
N SER A 72 9.41 -6.30 11.97
CA SER A 72 8.81 -7.36 12.80
C SER A 72 7.56 -7.97 12.17
N ILE A 73 7.23 -7.61 10.93
CA ILE A 73 5.98 -7.97 10.26
C ILE A 73 6.31 -8.71 8.96
N ARG A 74 5.49 -9.71 8.62
CA ARG A 74 5.58 -10.42 7.35
C ARG A 74 4.17 -10.60 6.75
N PRO A 75 3.68 -9.63 5.96
CA PRO A 75 2.37 -9.72 5.31
C PRO A 75 2.35 -10.80 4.23
N ASP A 76 1.20 -11.45 4.05
CA ASP A 76 0.99 -12.37 2.94
C ASP A 76 0.89 -11.61 1.61
N ILE A 77 0.25 -10.44 1.63
CA ILE A 77 0.11 -9.57 0.47
C ILE A 77 0.14 -8.10 0.88
N TYR A 78 0.82 -7.30 0.07
CA TYR A 78 0.83 -5.85 0.17
C TYR A 78 0.13 -5.22 -1.03
N PHE A 79 -0.93 -4.48 -0.76
CA PHE A 79 -1.60 -3.60 -1.73
C PHE A 79 -0.91 -2.23 -1.72
N MET A 80 0.04 -2.06 -2.63
CA MET A 80 0.82 -0.84 -2.78
C MET A 80 0.01 0.22 -3.54
N GLY A 81 -0.19 1.36 -2.90
CA GLY A 81 -0.74 2.56 -3.50
C GLY A 81 0.23 3.15 -4.50
N VAL A 82 -0.27 3.44 -5.69
CA VAL A 82 0.55 3.88 -6.82
C VAL A 82 0.31 5.36 -7.14
N ALA A 83 1.40 6.10 -7.29
CA ALA A 83 1.39 7.46 -7.83
C ALA A 83 1.66 7.46 -9.34
N HIS A 84 2.74 6.80 -9.76
CA HIS A 84 3.17 6.71 -11.16
C HIS A 84 3.73 5.32 -11.46
N VAL A 85 3.47 4.82 -12.67
CA VAL A 85 4.04 3.58 -13.19
C VAL A 85 4.62 3.85 -14.56
N ASP A 86 5.84 3.38 -14.76
CA ASP A 86 6.53 3.41 -16.03
C ASP A 86 7.03 2.01 -16.39
N SER A 87 6.88 1.62 -17.64
CA SER A 87 7.26 0.28 -18.12
C SER A 87 8.76 -0.02 -18.02
N GLU A 88 9.62 0.99 -18.05
CA GLU A 88 11.08 0.85 -17.96
C GLU A 88 11.60 1.01 -16.53
N VAL A 89 11.10 2.02 -15.81
CA VAL A 89 11.60 2.43 -14.49
C VAL A 89 10.88 1.69 -13.35
N GLY A 90 9.58 1.40 -13.50
CA GLY A 90 8.75 0.80 -12.47
C GLY A 90 7.85 1.78 -11.72
N VAL A 91 7.60 1.49 -10.45
CA VAL A 91 6.73 2.33 -9.60
C VAL A 91 7.53 3.50 -9.05
N THR A 92 7.04 4.73 -9.27
CA THR A 92 7.70 5.95 -8.82
C THR A 92 6.75 6.90 -8.09
N LEU A 93 7.30 7.77 -7.23
CA LEU A 93 6.55 8.78 -6.48
C LEU A 93 7.38 10.02 -6.13
N PRO A 94 6.74 11.14 -5.72
CA PRO A 94 7.46 12.39 -5.47
C PRO A 94 8.08 12.49 -4.07
N GLY A 95 7.68 11.65 -3.10
CA GLY A 95 8.11 11.72 -1.70
C GLY A 95 9.18 10.69 -1.34
N LEU A 96 10.36 11.13 -0.88
CA LEU A 96 11.45 10.23 -0.50
C LEU A 96 11.12 9.35 0.71
N ASP A 97 10.55 9.93 1.78
CA ASP A 97 10.20 9.15 2.98
C ASP A 97 9.09 8.11 2.71
N GLU A 98 8.12 8.48 1.87
CA GLU A 98 7.11 7.53 1.38
C GLU A 98 7.75 6.43 0.54
N CYS A 99 8.76 6.77 -0.27
CA CYS A 99 9.50 5.80 -1.07
C CYS A 99 10.19 4.75 -0.18
N TYR A 100 10.95 5.18 0.83
CA TYR A 100 11.61 4.26 1.75
C TYR A 100 10.61 3.40 2.52
N THR A 101 9.48 3.97 2.91
CA THR A 101 8.42 3.22 3.60
C THR A 101 7.85 2.14 2.68
N LYS A 102 7.44 2.49 1.44
CA LYS A 102 6.90 1.54 0.45
C LYS A 102 7.91 0.47 0.05
N GLN A 103 9.18 0.83 -0.08
CA GLN A 103 10.28 -0.12 -0.32
C GLN A 103 10.36 -1.16 0.79
N LYS A 104 10.38 -0.72 2.05
CA LYS A 104 10.40 -1.64 3.18
C LYS A 104 9.13 -2.50 3.24
N MET A 105 7.95 -1.93 2.95
CA MET A 105 6.69 -2.66 2.88
C MET A 105 6.72 -3.76 1.82
N ALA A 106 7.24 -3.48 0.63
CA ALA A 106 7.43 -4.46 -0.43
C ALA A 106 8.45 -5.54 -0.04
N GLU A 107 9.58 -5.14 0.57
CA GLU A 107 10.65 -6.06 1.00
C GLU A 107 10.16 -7.12 2.01
N VAL A 108 9.29 -6.74 2.95
CA VAL A 108 8.84 -7.65 4.02
C VAL A 108 7.62 -8.51 3.65
N SER A 109 7.00 -8.23 2.50
CA SER A 109 5.76 -8.87 2.06
C SER A 109 6.04 -10.05 1.13
N ASN A 110 5.22 -11.09 1.22
CA ASN A 110 5.38 -12.28 0.37
C ASN A 110 4.95 -12.00 -1.08
N GLU A 111 3.85 -11.27 -1.26
CA GLU A 111 3.36 -10.84 -2.57
C GLU A 111 3.10 -9.33 -2.58
N VAL A 112 3.32 -8.67 -3.71
CA VAL A 112 3.02 -7.26 -3.92
C VAL A 112 1.99 -7.12 -5.05
N ALA A 113 0.91 -6.40 -4.76
CA ALA A 113 -0.15 -6.09 -5.70
C ALA A 113 -0.29 -4.57 -5.86
N ILE A 114 -0.53 -4.11 -7.09
CA ILE A 114 -0.85 -2.71 -7.39
C ILE A 114 -2.18 -2.60 -8.12
N LEU A 115 -2.93 -1.55 -7.81
CA LEU A 115 -4.11 -1.13 -8.55
C LEU A 115 -3.80 0.19 -9.24
N VAL A 116 -3.81 0.19 -10.58
CA VAL A 116 -3.34 1.30 -11.40
C VAL A 116 -4.46 1.76 -12.32
N THR A 117 -4.71 3.05 -12.30
CA THR A 117 -5.61 3.72 -13.23
C THR A 117 -4.84 4.19 -14.45
N GLU A 118 -5.50 4.31 -15.60
CA GLU A 118 -4.85 4.60 -16.89
C GLU A 118 -4.01 5.87 -16.84
N GLU A 119 -4.47 6.93 -16.16
CA GLU A 119 -3.77 8.20 -16.05
C GLU A 119 -2.44 8.14 -15.30
N LYS A 120 -2.15 7.02 -14.61
CA LYS A 120 -0.89 6.78 -13.90
C LYS A 120 0.10 5.94 -14.70
N LEU A 121 -0.34 5.29 -15.78
CA LEU A 121 0.51 4.48 -16.66
C LEU A 121 1.39 5.35 -17.55
N GLU A 122 2.59 4.86 -17.86
CA GLU A 122 3.64 5.58 -18.60
C GLU A 122 3.92 7.00 -18.06
N THR A 123 3.85 7.15 -16.74
CA THR A 123 4.23 8.40 -16.04
C THR A 123 5.36 8.15 -15.06
N ARG A 124 6.12 9.20 -14.74
CA ARG A 124 7.33 9.12 -13.90
C ARG A 124 7.35 10.19 -12.82
N SER A 125 8.03 9.88 -11.73
CA SER A 125 8.41 10.82 -10.66
C SER A 125 9.86 10.60 -10.22
N ASN A 126 10.28 11.33 -9.19
CA ASN A 126 11.69 11.49 -8.83
C ASN A 126 12.29 10.30 -8.08
N PHE A 127 11.47 9.53 -7.35
CA PHE A 127 11.94 8.43 -6.50
C PHE A 127 11.33 7.11 -6.93
N VAL A 128 12.19 6.09 -7.06
CA VAL A 128 11.83 4.74 -7.52
C VAL A 128 11.57 3.84 -6.32
N VAL A 129 10.36 3.28 -6.23
CA VAL A 129 10.00 2.29 -5.20
C VAL A 129 10.53 0.92 -5.57
N SER A 130 10.11 0.41 -6.72
CA SER A 130 10.39 -0.95 -7.16
C SER A 130 10.34 -1.04 -8.67
N SER A 131 10.98 -2.07 -9.22
CA SER A 131 10.79 -2.42 -10.62
C SER A 131 9.45 -3.13 -10.81
N LEU A 132 8.90 -3.16 -12.03
CA LEU A 132 7.70 -3.95 -12.32
C LEU A 132 7.92 -5.47 -12.15
N LYS A 133 9.16 -5.94 -12.15
CA LYS A 133 9.48 -7.36 -11.95
C LYS A 133 9.27 -7.81 -10.50
N ASP A 134 9.28 -6.86 -9.57
CA ASP A 134 9.06 -7.09 -8.14
C ASP A 134 7.57 -7.01 -7.78
N ILE A 135 6.69 -6.85 -8.77
CA ILE A 135 5.24 -6.77 -8.59
C ILE A 135 4.60 -8.06 -9.07
N ASN A 136 3.91 -8.75 -8.17
CA ASN A 136 3.30 -10.05 -8.44
C ASN A 136 1.95 -9.89 -9.17
N TYR A 137 1.19 -8.85 -8.85
CA TYR A 137 -0.13 -8.60 -9.42
C TYR A 137 -0.30 -7.14 -9.84
N ILE A 138 -0.69 -6.91 -11.09
CA ILE A 138 -1.03 -5.59 -11.62
C ILE A 138 -2.50 -5.61 -12.04
N PHE A 139 -3.34 -4.84 -11.36
CA PHE A 139 -4.74 -4.66 -11.69
C PHE A 139 -4.93 -3.30 -12.36
N THR A 140 -5.54 -3.28 -13.53
CA THR A 140 -5.87 -2.05 -14.26
C THR A 140 -7.38 -1.94 -14.46
N SER A 141 -7.90 -0.71 -14.47
CA SER A 141 -9.25 -0.46 -14.97
C SER A 141 -9.26 -0.75 -16.47
N LYS A 142 -10.18 -1.60 -16.90
CA LYS A 142 -10.31 -2.03 -18.30
C LYS A 142 -10.74 -0.84 -19.16
N ASP A 143 -9.84 -0.38 -20.03
CA ASP A 143 -10.16 0.12 -21.37
C ASP A 143 -9.03 -0.37 -22.29
N ALA A 144 -9.33 -1.45 -23.02
CA ALA A 144 -8.56 -1.96 -24.14
C ALA A 144 -9.53 -2.22 -25.30
#